data_AF-A0A939L7F5-F1
#
_entry.id   AF-A0A939L7F5-F1
#
_cell.length_a   1.000
_cell.length_b   1.000
_cell.length_c   1.000
_cell.angle_alpha   90.00
_cell.angle_beta   90.00
_cell.angle_gamma   90.00
#
_symmetry.space_group_name_H-M   'P 1'
#
loop_
_entity.id
_entity.type
_entity.pdbx_description
1 polymer ?
#
loop_
_entity_poly.entity_id
_entity_poly.type
_entity_poly.pdbx_seq_one_letter_code
_entity_poly.pdbx_strand_id
1 'polypeptide(L)'
;LISTHVFYPGSTDLSAVPAGYRFWFELLYLCENLAFGAGMSFLFLGLPVVLRQGRSLRLSVLTYLSVFWLLASWWPQDNLYRLTDATDWSRETAMVYVFNIPLMAAAAVVAVFLLRRPGATVKK
;
A
#
# COMPACT_ATOMS: atom_id res chain seq x y z
N LEU A 1 -7.82 -6.37 12.61
CA LEU A 1 -9.29 -6.39 12.90
C LEU A 1 -9.71 -5.28 13.86
N ILE A 2 -9.23 -5.22 15.13
CA ILE A 2 -9.67 -4.19 16.10
C ILE A 2 -9.53 -2.77 15.53
N SER A 3 -8.37 -2.43 14.96
CA SER A 3 -8.15 -1.13 14.31
C SER A 3 -9.12 -0.88 13.15
N THR A 4 -9.44 -1.90 12.34
CA THR A 4 -10.37 -1.78 11.22
C THR A 4 -11.77 -1.39 11.68
N HIS A 5 -12.30 -2.00 12.74
CA HIS A 5 -13.62 -1.63 13.26
C HIS A 5 -13.67 -0.23 13.87
N VAL A 6 -12.53 0.31 14.33
CA VAL A 6 -12.44 1.68 14.86
C VAL A 6 -12.40 2.71 13.74
N PHE A 7 -11.56 2.50 12.72
CA PHE A 7 -11.35 3.46 11.64
C PHE A 7 -12.37 3.33 10.50
N TYR A 8 -12.90 2.13 10.28
CA TYR A 8 -13.79 1.77 9.18
C TYR A 8 -14.95 0.89 9.68
N PRO A 9 -15.86 1.43 10.49
CA PRO A 9 -16.96 0.67 11.04
C PRO A 9 -17.85 0.09 9.92
N GLY A 10 -18.12 -1.21 9.97
CA GLY A 10 -18.96 -1.91 8.99
C GLY A 10 -18.24 -2.37 7.71
N SER A 11 -16.98 -1.96 7.47
CA SER A 11 -16.27 -2.28 6.21
C SER A 11 -15.93 -3.77 6.03
N THR A 12 -16.11 -4.58 7.08
CA THR A 12 -15.86 -6.02 7.09
C THR A 12 -17.15 -6.81 7.32
N ASP A 13 -18.31 -6.17 7.21
CA ASP A 13 -19.60 -6.86 7.29
C ASP A 13 -19.81 -7.72 6.03
N LEU A 14 -19.86 -9.03 6.24
CA LEU A 14 -20.10 -10.05 5.21
C LEU A 14 -21.52 -10.61 5.26
N SER A 15 -22.43 -9.99 6.01
CA SER A 15 -23.82 -10.43 6.17
C SER A 15 -24.53 -10.60 4.83
N ALA A 16 -24.34 -9.65 3.91
CA ALA A 16 -24.90 -9.66 2.56
C ALA A 16 -24.12 -10.52 1.54
N VAL A 17 -22.92 -11.01 1.90
CA VAL A 17 -22.09 -11.82 1.00
C VAL A 17 -22.57 -13.27 1.00
N PRO A 18 -22.85 -13.87 -0.18
CA PRO A 18 -23.28 -15.27 -0.25
C PRO A 18 -22.22 -16.22 0.34
N ALA A 19 -22.67 -17.28 1.02
CA ALA A 19 -21.81 -18.15 1.83
C ALA A 19 -20.58 -18.70 1.08
N GLY A 20 -20.72 -19.05 -0.21
CA GLY A 20 -19.63 -19.56 -1.04
C GLY A 20 -18.48 -18.57 -1.29
N TYR A 21 -18.69 -17.26 -1.03
CA TYR A 21 -17.69 -16.22 -1.24
C TYR A 21 -17.05 -15.68 0.04
N ARG A 22 -17.66 -15.91 1.21
CA ARG A 22 -17.22 -15.31 2.49
C ARG A 22 -15.76 -15.59 2.81
N PHE A 23 -15.34 -16.84 2.65
CA PHE A 23 -13.94 -17.26 2.89
C PHE A 23 -12.93 -16.42 2.09
N TRP A 24 -13.22 -16.09 0.84
CA TRP A 24 -12.30 -15.33 -0.02
C TRP A 24 -12.15 -13.89 0.46
N PHE A 25 -13.23 -13.27 0.95
CA PHE A 25 -13.16 -11.94 1.55
C PHE A 25 -12.42 -11.95 2.88
N GLU A 26 -12.65 -12.95 3.73
CA GLU A 26 -11.90 -13.08 4.99
C GLU A 26 -10.39 -13.26 4.75
N LEU A 27 -10.02 -14.07 3.75
CA LEU A 27 -8.62 -14.24 3.33
C LEU A 27 -8.03 -12.92 2.81
N LEU A 28 -8.78 -12.17 2.01
CA LEU A 28 -8.37 -10.84 1.56
C LEU A 28 -8.12 -9.90 2.74
N TYR A 29 -9.01 -9.88 3.73
CA TYR A 29 -8.86 -9.04 4.93
C TYR A 29 -7.61 -9.42 5.72
N LEU A 30 -7.31 -10.71 5.85
CA LEU A 30 -6.08 -11.18 6.46
C LEU A 30 -4.85 -10.66 5.70
N CYS A 31 -4.84 -10.80 4.39
CA CYS A 31 -3.76 -10.31 3.52
C CYS A 31 -3.57 -8.79 3.66
N GLU A 32 -4.64 -7.99 3.67
CA GLU A 32 -4.57 -6.54 3.89
C GLU A 32 -3.95 -6.17 5.23
N ASN A 33 -4.37 -6.85 6.31
CA ASN A 33 -3.83 -6.57 7.64
C ASN A 33 -2.35 -6.96 7.74
N LEU A 34 -1.94 -8.08 7.13
CA LEU A 34 -0.55 -8.51 7.09
C LEU A 34 0.30 -7.56 6.24
N ALA A 35 -0.19 -7.16 5.06
CA ALA A 35 0.49 -6.22 4.19
C ALA A 35 0.65 -4.85 4.87
N PHE A 36 -0.40 -4.35 5.54
CA PHE A 36 -0.33 -3.13 6.34
C PHE A 36 0.69 -3.24 7.47
N GLY A 37 0.68 -4.33 8.24
CA GLY A 37 1.66 -4.58 9.29
C GLY A 37 3.10 -4.64 8.77
N ALA A 38 3.31 -5.28 7.61
CA ALA A 38 4.61 -5.32 6.94
C ALA A 38 5.03 -3.92 6.45
N GLY A 39 4.11 -3.15 5.87
CA GLY A 39 4.31 -1.77 5.46
C GLY A 39 4.74 -0.90 6.62
N MET A 40 4.00 -0.91 7.73
CA MET A 40 4.34 -0.16 8.95
C MET A 40 5.71 -0.59 9.50
N SER A 41 6.00 -1.89 9.53
CA SER A 41 7.32 -2.39 9.96
C SER A 41 8.44 -1.88 9.06
N PHE A 42 8.22 -1.90 7.74
CA PHE A 42 9.16 -1.35 6.76
C PHE A 42 9.31 0.16 6.88
N LEU A 43 8.25 0.90 7.19
CA LEU A 43 8.32 2.34 7.44
C LEU A 43 9.31 2.62 8.58
N PHE A 44 9.23 1.89 9.69
CA PHE A 44 10.12 2.16 10.82
C PHE A 44 11.56 1.64 10.63
N LEU A 45 11.76 0.55 9.88
CA LEU A 45 13.03 -0.17 9.85
C LEU A 45 13.72 -0.20 8.47
N GLY A 46 13.02 0.14 7.41
CA GLY A 46 13.43 -0.12 6.02
C GLY A 46 14.37 0.93 5.43
N LEU A 47 14.33 2.18 5.90
CA LEU A 47 15.12 3.27 5.29
C LEU A 47 16.64 2.99 5.27
N PRO A 48 17.28 2.53 6.37
CA PRO A 48 18.71 2.20 6.34
C PRO A 48 19.06 1.11 5.32
N VAL A 49 18.17 0.13 5.11
CA VAL A 49 18.36 -0.97 4.15
C VAL A 49 18.35 -0.44 2.72
N VAL A 50 17.43 0.47 2.40
CA VAL A 50 17.34 1.08 1.06
C VAL A 50 18.56 1.97 0.78
N LEU A 51 19.00 2.76 1.77
CA LEU A 51 20.16 3.65 1.62
C LEU A 51 21.47 2.88 1.36
N ARG A 52 21.63 1.70 1.96
CA ARG A 52 22.81 0.82 1.75
C ARG A 52 22.96 0.32 0.31
N GLN A 53 21.93 0.45 -0.53
CA GLN A 53 21.99 0.08 -1.95
C GLN A 53 22.80 1.05 -2.81
N GLY A 54 23.36 2.12 -2.24
CA GLY A 54 24.28 3.03 -2.94
C GLY A 54 23.62 3.87 -4.04
N ARG A 55 22.30 4.11 -3.92
CA ARG A 55 21.55 4.98 -4.85
C ARG A 55 21.60 6.42 -4.39
N SER A 56 21.23 7.35 -5.27
CA SER A 56 21.08 8.75 -4.87
C SER A 56 20.03 8.87 -3.76
N LEU A 57 20.26 9.78 -2.80
CA LEU A 57 19.39 9.95 -1.64
C LEU A 57 17.92 10.13 -2.05
N ARG A 58 17.66 10.95 -3.08
CA ARG A 58 16.31 11.16 -3.61
C ARG A 58 15.64 9.87 -4.09
N LEU A 59 16.36 9.05 -4.86
CA LEU A 59 15.81 7.80 -5.39
C LEU A 59 15.58 6.78 -4.25
N SER A 60 16.50 6.71 -3.28
CA SER A 60 16.35 5.87 -2.10
C SER A 60 15.13 6.26 -1.25
N VAL A 61 14.94 7.55 -0.95
CA VAL A 61 13.80 8.03 -0.17
C VAL A 61 12.49 7.78 -0.91
N LEU A 62 12.42 8.10 -2.21
CA LEU A 62 11.23 7.83 -3.02
C LEU A 62 10.90 6.33 -3.04
N THR A 63 11.91 5.46 -3.16
CA THR A 63 11.72 4.01 -3.16
C THR A 63 11.24 3.52 -1.80
N TYR A 64 11.83 4.02 -0.72
CA TYR A 64 11.42 3.69 0.64
C TYR A 64 9.95 4.05 0.89
N LEU A 65 9.53 5.27 0.53
CA LEU A 65 8.12 5.68 0.65
C LEU A 65 7.21 4.88 -0.28
N SER A 66 7.68 4.55 -1.49
CA SER A 66 6.92 3.75 -2.47
C SER A 66 6.65 2.34 -1.97
N VAL A 67 7.65 1.67 -1.40
CA VAL A 67 7.49 0.31 -0.83
C VAL A 67 6.52 0.34 0.35
N PHE A 68 6.65 1.32 1.24
CA PHE A 68 5.68 1.50 2.32
C PHE A 68 4.26 1.68 1.78
N TRP A 69 4.07 2.59 0.82
CA TRP A 69 2.77 2.88 0.24
C TRP A 69 2.16 1.63 -0.43
N LEU A 70 2.93 0.92 -1.26
CA LEU A 70 2.51 -0.31 -1.95
C LEU A 70 2.05 -1.42 -0.99
N LEU A 71 2.55 -1.46 0.24
CA LEU A 71 2.17 -2.44 1.25
C LEU A 71 0.99 -1.97 2.11
N ALA A 72 0.98 -0.69 2.50
CA ALA A 72 0.05 -0.18 3.50
C ALA A 72 -1.24 0.41 2.91
N SER A 73 -1.22 0.92 1.67
CA SER A 73 -2.33 1.72 1.13
C SER A 73 -3.60 0.91 0.82
N TRP A 74 -3.48 -0.41 0.63
CA TRP A 74 -4.63 -1.30 0.39
C TRP A 74 -5.60 -1.31 1.56
N TRP A 75 -5.08 -1.30 2.79
CA TRP A 75 -5.92 -1.34 3.97
C TRP A 75 -6.90 -0.15 4.06
N PRO A 76 -6.48 1.13 3.99
CA PRO A 76 -7.43 2.24 3.98
C PRO A 76 -8.26 2.30 2.69
N GLN A 77 -7.68 1.98 1.52
CA GLN A 77 -8.37 2.04 0.23
C GLN A 77 -9.55 1.07 0.17
N ASP A 78 -9.31 -0.22 0.44
CA ASP A 78 -10.34 -1.25 0.26
C ASP A 78 -11.45 -1.11 1.30
N ASN A 79 -11.12 -0.66 2.52
CA ASN A 79 -12.13 -0.38 3.52
C ASN A 79 -12.99 0.84 3.16
N LEU A 80 -12.42 1.89 2.55
CA LEU A 80 -13.19 3.01 2.01
C LEU A 80 -14.08 2.58 0.84
N TYR A 81 -13.54 1.73 -0.05
CA TYR A 81 -14.28 1.19 -1.18
C TYR A 81 -15.51 0.42 -0.73
N ARG A 82 -15.38 -0.47 0.27
CA ARG A 82 -16.52 -1.24 0.83
C ARG A 82 -17.58 -0.38 1.50
N LEU A 83 -17.20 0.81 1.97
CA LEU A 83 -18.11 1.77 2.61
C LEU A 83 -18.67 2.81 1.62
N THR A 84 -18.28 2.73 0.35
CA THR A 84 -18.72 3.65 -0.69
C THR A 84 -19.90 3.04 -1.45
N ASP A 85 -20.95 3.82 -1.63
CA ASP A 85 -22.09 3.41 -2.45
C ASP A 85 -21.65 3.28 -3.91
N ALA A 86 -22.16 2.25 -4.60
CA ALA A 86 -21.79 1.96 -6.00
C ALA A 86 -22.08 3.10 -6.99
N THR A 87 -22.87 4.10 -6.60
CA THR A 87 -23.22 5.27 -7.40
C THR A 87 -22.54 6.57 -6.93
N ASP A 88 -21.73 6.53 -5.87
CA ASP A 88 -20.99 7.71 -5.39
C ASP A 88 -19.70 7.90 -6.20
N TRP A 89 -19.88 8.42 -7.42
CA TRP A 89 -18.78 8.65 -8.36
C TRP A 89 -17.73 9.62 -7.84
N SER A 90 -18.10 10.54 -6.94
CA SER A 90 -17.15 11.48 -6.35
C SER A 90 -16.15 10.78 -5.44
N ARG A 91 -16.63 9.88 -4.57
CA ARG A 91 -15.75 9.06 -3.72
C ARG A 91 -14.93 8.06 -4.54
N GLU A 92 -15.57 7.40 -5.51
CA GLU A 92 -14.87 6.50 -6.43
C GLU A 92 -13.73 7.21 -7.15
N THR A 93 -13.98 8.42 -7.67
CA THR A 93 -12.95 9.24 -8.32
C THR A 93 -11.84 9.61 -7.33
N ALA A 94 -12.19 10.04 -6.12
CA ALA A 94 -11.19 10.36 -5.11
C ALA A 94 -10.28 9.17 -4.79
N MET A 95 -10.84 7.96 -4.69
CA MET A 95 -10.05 6.75 -4.44
C MET A 95 -9.05 6.46 -5.57
N VAL A 96 -9.46 6.63 -6.84
CA VAL A 96 -8.57 6.45 -7.99
C VAL A 96 -7.38 7.41 -7.96
N TYR A 97 -7.62 8.70 -7.65
CA TYR A 97 -6.56 9.70 -7.65
C TYR A 97 -5.68 9.66 -6.39
N VAL A 98 -6.23 9.26 -5.24
CA VAL A 98 -5.50 9.22 -3.97
C VAL A 98 -4.76 7.89 -3.76
N PHE A 99 -5.26 6.78 -4.30
CA PHE A 99 -4.66 5.46 -4.09
C PHE A 99 -4.13 4.84 -5.38
N ASN A 100 -4.97 4.67 -6.41
CA ASN A 100 -4.57 3.91 -7.61
C ASN A 100 -3.45 4.59 -8.40
N ILE A 101 -3.55 5.88 -8.67
CA ILE A 101 -2.49 6.62 -9.39
C ILE A 101 -1.17 6.60 -8.60
N PRO A 102 -1.17 6.90 -7.28
CA PRO A 102 0.02 6.75 -6.46
C PRO A 102 0.60 5.33 -6.40
N LEU A 103 -0.24 4.28 -6.42
CA LEU A 103 0.22 2.89 -6.52
C LEU A 103 1.01 2.65 -7.81
N MET A 104 0.50 3.11 -8.96
CA MET A 104 1.20 3.00 -10.25
C MET A 104 2.52 3.77 -10.22
N ALA A 105 2.52 4.99 -9.69
CA ALA A 105 3.72 5.80 -9.56
C ALA A 105 4.76 5.14 -8.63
N ALA A 106 4.33 4.60 -7.49
CA ALA A 106 5.18 3.89 -6.55
C ALA A 106 5.83 2.66 -7.19
N ALA A 107 5.06 1.87 -7.95
CA ALA A 107 5.58 0.74 -8.70
C ALA A 107 6.64 1.17 -9.73
N ALA A 108 6.40 2.26 -10.46
CA ALA A 108 7.37 2.82 -11.40
C ALA A 108 8.67 3.27 -10.72
N VAL A 109 8.59 3.92 -9.56
CA VAL A 109 9.76 4.31 -8.76
C VAL A 109 10.59 3.08 -8.36
N VAL A 110 9.93 2.03 -7.87
CA VAL A 110 10.61 0.77 -7.49
C VAL A 110 11.29 0.14 -8.71
N ALA A 111 10.61 0.10 -9.87
CA ALA A 111 11.22 -0.40 -11.10
C ALA A 111 12.47 0.40 -11.50
N VAL A 112 12.42 1.74 -11.44
CA VAL A 112 13.58 2.61 -11.70
C VAL A 112 14.72 2.37 -10.71
N PHE A 113 14.41 2.17 -9.43
CA PHE A 113 15.40 1.85 -8.40
C PHE A 113 16.15 0.55 -8.70
N LEU A 114 15.42 -0.49 -9.12
CA LEU A 114 15.98 -1.79 -9.47
C LEU A 114 16.84 -1.73 -10.74
N LEU A 115 16.39 -1.00 -11.77
CA LEU A 115 17.04 -0.94 -13.08
C LEU A 115 18.28 -0.05 -13.14
N ARG A 116 18.36 1.01 -12.33
CA ARG A 116 19.56 1.87 -12.32
C ARG A 116 20.74 1.08 -11.76
N ARG A 117 21.98 1.55 -11.93
CA ARG A 117 23.17 1.06 -11.19
C ARG A 117 23.56 2.01 -10.05
N PRO A 118 24.20 1.53 -8.97
CA PRO A 118 24.79 2.42 -7.97
C PRO A 118 25.73 3.41 -8.66
N GLY A 119 25.77 4.66 -8.20
CA GLY A 119 26.72 5.62 -8.74
C GLY A 119 28.13 5.10 -8.53
N ALA A 120 28.98 5.15 -9.56
CA ALA A 120 30.38 4.78 -9.40
C ALA A 120 30.98 5.69 -8.33
N THR A 121 31.39 5.11 -7.19
CA THR A 121 32.23 5.80 -6.22
C THR A 121 33.52 6.18 -6.93
N VAL A 122 33.68 7.47 -7.23
CA VAL A 122 34.99 8.02 -7.61
C VAL A 122 35.89 7.78 -6.41
N LYS A 123 36.80 6.80 -6.51
CA LYS A 123 37.89 6.67 -5.56
C LYS A 123 38.74 7.95 -5.70
N LYS A 124 38.73 8.78 -4.66
CA LYS A 124 39.76 9.81 -4.47
C LYS A 124 41.03 9.16 -3.97
#